data_AF-A0A7C6P976-F1
#
_entry.id   AF-A0A7C6P976-F1
#
_cell.length_a   1.000
_cell.length_b   1.000
_cell.length_c   1.000
_cell.angle_alpha   90.00
_cell.angle_beta   90.00
_cell.angle_gamma   90.00
#
_symmetry.space_group_name_H-M   'P 1'
#
loop_
_entity.id
_entity.type
_entity.pdbx_description
1 polymer ?
#
loop_
_entity_poly.entity_id
_entity_poly.type
_entity_poly.pdbx_seq_one_letter_code
_entity_poly.pdbx_strand_id
1 'polypeptide(L)'
;HRATAAGVEAVPNPFQKEEHHSYYRMSFTLDLCRLGYQDIHLNKLPDELTEWIKALPEAGPNDLNGIDSFYKGEIEDASWYRIDKDTVTQGVVGIVEDGNKGRVTFVVSPEQRKARVQQLLEVMTNGLIIHSSTENYGAVPVFFVLGALKVPVPLFNSYVALKNGAVDANVLNNAIENDYVEKAWFYEGALSLDAGVAHKAEKWQVVDDVLKTIE
;
A
#
# COMPACT_ATOMS: atom_id res chain seq x y z
N HIS A 1 33.54 -23.44 26.93
CA HIS A 1 34.75 -24.29 27.09
C HIS A 1 35.99 -23.57 27.62
N ARG A 2 36.31 -22.32 27.24
CA ARG A 2 37.50 -21.60 27.78
C ARG A 2 37.37 -21.19 29.26
N ALA A 3 36.19 -20.76 29.72
CA ALA A 3 35.98 -20.34 31.12
C ALA A 3 36.03 -21.52 32.12
N THR A 4 35.44 -22.66 31.74
CA THR A 4 35.47 -23.90 32.52
C THR A 4 36.90 -24.45 32.67
N ALA A 5 37.74 -24.29 31.65
CA ALA A 5 39.16 -24.66 31.71
C ALA A 5 40.00 -23.75 32.64
N ALA A 6 39.50 -22.56 32.98
CA ALA A 6 40.12 -21.62 33.91
C ALA A 6 39.58 -21.75 35.35
N GLY A 7 38.78 -22.79 35.66
CA GLY A 7 38.19 -22.99 36.98
C GLY A 7 37.05 -22.04 37.33
N VAL A 8 36.54 -21.29 36.34
CA VAL A 8 35.37 -20.42 36.50
C VAL A 8 34.12 -21.22 36.17
N GLU A 9 33.19 -21.30 37.13
CA GLU A 9 31.87 -21.90 36.94
C GLU A 9 31.03 -21.01 36.01
N ALA A 10 31.24 -21.16 34.72
CA ALA A 10 30.43 -20.52 33.70
C ALA A 10 29.28 -21.46 33.34
N VAL A 11 28.10 -21.20 33.91
CA VAL A 11 26.84 -21.78 33.47
C VAL A 11 26.27 -20.83 32.40
N PRO A 12 26.56 -21.02 31.10
CA PRO A 12 26.00 -20.15 30.08
C PRO A 12 24.48 -20.22 30.18
N ASN A 13 23.81 -19.09 30.35
CA ASN A 13 22.36 -19.03 30.30
C ASN A 13 21.95 -19.20 28.83
N PRO A 14 21.34 -20.33 28.42
CA PRO A 14 20.96 -20.54 27.02
C PRO A 14 19.80 -19.64 26.58
N PHE A 15 19.21 -18.87 27.51
CA PHE A 15 18.12 -17.93 27.28
C PHE A 15 18.58 -16.47 27.25
N GLN A 16 19.89 -16.19 27.28
CA GLN A 16 20.37 -14.83 27.14
C GLN A 16 20.15 -14.41 25.68
N LYS A 17 19.15 -13.55 25.43
CA LYS A 17 18.88 -12.97 24.10
C LYS A 17 20.13 -12.18 23.68
N GLU A 18 20.94 -12.74 22.79
CA GLU A 18 21.91 -11.94 22.05
C GLU A 18 21.14 -10.93 21.20
N GLU A 19 21.58 -9.67 21.14
CA GLU A 19 20.99 -8.70 20.23
C GLU A 19 21.29 -9.14 18.79
N HIS A 20 20.34 -9.82 18.17
CA HIS A 20 20.45 -10.24 16.78
C HIS A 20 20.00 -9.12 15.86
N HIS A 21 20.96 -8.43 15.23
CA HIS A 21 20.68 -7.58 14.08
C HIS A 21 20.49 -8.46 12.84
N SER A 22 19.26 -8.52 12.34
CA SER A 22 18.92 -9.24 11.10
C SER A 22 18.17 -8.32 10.15
N TYR A 23 18.44 -8.45 8.86
CA TYR A 23 17.64 -7.79 7.84
C TYR A 23 16.38 -8.59 7.57
N TYR A 24 15.25 -7.90 7.56
CA TYR A 24 13.97 -8.46 7.15
C TYR A 24 13.59 -7.87 5.81
N ARG A 25 13.00 -8.71 4.96
CA ARG A 25 12.48 -8.30 3.66
C ARG A 25 10.98 -8.44 3.64
N MET A 26 10.34 -7.44 3.06
CA MET A 26 8.90 -7.39 2.89
C MET A 26 8.58 -6.70 1.57
N SER A 27 7.43 -7.02 1.00
CA SER A 27 6.96 -6.43 -0.24
C SER A 27 5.46 -6.26 -0.18
N PHE A 28 5.00 -5.10 -0.64
CA PHE A 28 3.60 -4.76 -0.73
C PHE A 28 3.21 -4.55 -2.18
N THR A 29 1.95 -4.80 -2.47
CA THR A 29 1.35 -4.47 -3.76
C THR A 29 0.03 -3.81 -3.47
N LEU A 30 -0.13 -2.58 -3.95
CA LEU A 30 -1.34 -1.78 -3.77
C LEU A 30 -2.09 -1.73 -5.09
N ASP A 31 -3.29 -2.30 -5.12
CA ASP A 31 -4.20 -2.14 -6.25
C ASP A 31 -4.90 -0.78 -6.16
N LEU A 32 -4.29 0.22 -6.81
CA LEU A 32 -4.82 1.58 -6.85
C LEU A 32 -6.16 1.68 -7.57
N CYS A 33 -6.49 0.74 -8.46
CA CYS A 33 -7.78 0.70 -9.17
C CYS A 33 -8.91 0.18 -8.28
N ARG A 34 -8.60 -0.54 -7.20
CA ARG A 34 -9.60 -1.01 -6.22
C ARG A 34 -9.62 -0.20 -4.94
N LEU A 35 -8.55 0.54 -4.64
CA LEU A 35 -8.49 1.31 -3.40
C LEU A 35 -9.56 2.41 -3.37
N GLY A 36 -10.53 2.24 -2.47
CA GLY A 36 -11.62 3.19 -2.30
C GLY A 36 -12.86 2.88 -3.14
N TYR A 37 -12.89 1.72 -3.79
CA TYR A 37 -14.03 1.24 -4.57
C TYR A 37 -14.41 -0.17 -4.17
N GLN A 38 -15.70 -0.39 -3.94
CA GLN A 38 -16.23 -1.70 -3.61
C GLN A 38 -17.58 -1.91 -4.26
N ASP A 39 -17.66 -2.97 -5.06
CA ASP A 39 -18.91 -3.48 -5.58
C ASP A 39 -19.39 -4.70 -4.80
N ILE A 40 -20.67 -4.73 -4.50
CA ILE A 40 -21.34 -5.82 -3.82
C ILE A 40 -22.52 -6.25 -4.69
N HIS A 41 -22.43 -7.46 -5.24
CA HIS A 41 -23.47 -8.06 -6.06
C HIS A 41 -24.28 -9.05 -5.22
N LEU A 42 -25.59 -8.88 -5.20
CA LEU A 42 -26.52 -9.66 -4.40
C LEU A 42 -27.68 -10.15 -5.29
N ASN A 43 -28.28 -11.29 -4.93
CA ASN A 43 -29.50 -11.76 -5.58
C ASN A 43 -30.72 -10.89 -5.24
N LYS A 44 -30.68 -10.17 -4.13
CA LYS A 44 -31.67 -9.15 -3.78
C LYS A 44 -31.00 -8.22 -2.78
N LEU A 45 -31.20 -6.92 -2.91
CA LEU A 45 -30.78 -6.01 -1.86
C LEU A 45 -31.64 -6.24 -0.61
N PRO A 46 -31.04 -6.35 0.59
CA PRO A 46 -31.79 -6.35 1.83
C PRO A 46 -32.59 -5.04 1.95
N ASP A 47 -33.84 -5.15 2.40
CA ASP A 47 -34.73 -3.99 2.52
C ASP A 47 -34.14 -2.96 3.50
N GLU A 48 -33.57 -3.41 4.63
CA GLU A 48 -32.87 -2.55 5.62
C GLU A 48 -31.70 -1.76 5.01
N LEU A 49 -30.89 -2.39 4.15
CA LEU A 49 -29.76 -1.72 3.50
C LEU A 49 -30.27 -0.67 2.51
N THR A 50 -31.32 -1.00 1.77
CA THR A 50 -31.93 -0.12 0.77
C THR A 50 -32.56 1.10 1.43
N GLU A 51 -33.29 0.91 2.53
CA GLU A 51 -33.85 1.99 3.34
C GLU A 51 -32.76 2.89 3.92
N TRP A 52 -31.67 2.30 4.43
CA TRP A 52 -30.53 3.07 4.93
C TRP A 52 -29.88 3.93 3.83
N ILE A 53 -29.66 3.36 2.64
CA ILE A 53 -29.09 4.11 1.51
C ILE A 53 -30.03 5.24 1.07
N LYS A 54 -31.33 4.96 0.91
CA LYS A 54 -32.32 5.95 0.45
C LYS A 54 -32.57 7.07 1.47
N ALA A 55 -32.19 6.89 2.73
CA ALA A 55 -32.23 7.93 3.76
C ALA A 55 -31.06 8.93 3.66
N LEU A 56 -30.02 8.63 2.86
CA LEU A 56 -28.90 9.53 2.62
C LEU A 56 -29.29 10.65 1.63
N PRO A 57 -28.58 11.79 1.64
CA PRO A 57 -28.76 12.84 0.63
C PRO A 57 -28.47 12.31 -0.77
N GLU A 58 -29.27 12.67 -1.77
CA GLU A 58 -28.96 12.35 -3.17
C GLU A 58 -27.64 13.03 -3.61
N ALA A 59 -26.82 12.31 -4.36
CA ALA A 59 -25.55 12.83 -4.87
C ALA A 59 -25.80 13.66 -6.15
N GLY A 60 -25.16 14.83 -6.23
CA GLY A 60 -25.18 15.66 -7.42
C GLY A 60 -24.01 15.37 -8.38
N PRO A 61 -23.98 16.01 -9.56
CA PRO A 61 -22.89 15.83 -10.53
C PRO A 61 -21.49 16.15 -9.98
N ASN A 62 -21.40 17.10 -9.04
CA ASN A 62 -20.12 17.46 -8.41
C ASN A 62 -19.60 16.38 -7.48
N ASP A 63 -20.48 15.62 -6.82
CA ASP A 63 -20.10 14.53 -5.90
C ASP A 63 -19.59 13.29 -6.66
N LEU A 64 -19.97 13.17 -7.93
CA LEU A 64 -19.54 12.10 -8.84
C LEU A 64 -18.28 12.46 -9.65
N ASN A 65 -17.83 13.71 -9.58
CA ASN A 65 -16.70 14.19 -10.35
C ASN A 65 -15.40 13.44 -9.98
N GLY A 66 -14.64 13.02 -10.98
CA GLY A 66 -13.40 12.26 -10.81
C GLY A 66 -13.60 10.78 -10.47
N ILE A 67 -14.83 10.30 -10.20
CA ILE A 67 -15.10 8.87 -10.01
C ILE A 67 -14.98 8.13 -11.36
N ASP A 68 -15.56 8.69 -12.42
CA ASP A 68 -15.52 8.14 -13.78
C ASP A 68 -14.09 7.93 -14.32
N SER A 69 -13.15 8.80 -13.95
CA SER A 69 -11.75 8.70 -14.41
C SER A 69 -11.01 7.51 -13.84
N PHE A 70 -11.40 7.01 -12.65
CA PHE A 70 -10.73 5.87 -12.00
C PHE A 70 -11.37 4.53 -12.35
N TYR A 71 -12.67 4.49 -12.64
CA TYR A 71 -13.43 3.24 -12.80
C TYR A 71 -14.02 3.04 -14.20
N LYS A 72 -13.34 3.57 -15.22
CA LYS A 72 -13.64 3.47 -16.67
C LYS A 72 -14.73 2.44 -17.01
N GLY A 73 -15.97 2.92 -17.19
CA GLY A 73 -17.06 2.15 -17.80
C GLY A 73 -18.02 1.42 -16.86
N GLU A 74 -17.91 1.57 -15.53
CA GLU A 74 -18.79 0.87 -14.57
C GLU A 74 -19.74 1.76 -13.74
N ILE A 75 -19.79 3.09 -13.99
CA ILE A 75 -20.90 3.91 -13.51
C ILE A 75 -22.10 3.68 -14.44
N GLU A 76 -22.79 2.56 -14.25
CA GLU A 76 -24.11 2.34 -14.86
C GLU A 76 -25.11 3.37 -14.31
N ASP A 77 -26.27 3.47 -14.96
CA ASP A 77 -27.43 4.20 -14.44
C ASP A 77 -27.81 3.65 -13.05
N ALA A 78 -27.31 4.30 -12.00
CA ALA A 78 -27.55 3.97 -10.61
C ALA A 78 -28.13 5.19 -9.88
N SER A 79 -28.91 4.92 -8.83
CA SER A 79 -29.29 5.99 -7.90
C SER A 79 -28.15 6.20 -6.93
N TRP A 80 -27.54 7.39 -6.97
CA TRP A 80 -26.37 7.75 -6.19
C TRP A 80 -26.75 8.61 -4.98
N TYR A 81 -26.13 8.29 -3.85
CA TYR A 81 -26.34 8.97 -2.58
C TYR A 81 -25.00 9.32 -1.94
N ARG A 82 -24.98 10.42 -1.20
CA ARG A 82 -23.78 10.99 -0.61
C ARG A 82 -23.59 10.53 0.82
N ILE A 83 -22.34 10.19 1.16
CA ILE A 83 -21.93 9.85 2.52
C ILE A 83 -21.11 11.01 3.08
N ASP A 84 -21.66 11.72 4.06
CA ASP A 84 -21.01 12.87 4.70
C ASP A 84 -20.56 12.52 6.13
N LYS A 85 -19.47 13.15 6.57
CA LYS A 85 -19.02 13.17 7.97
C LYS A 85 -18.61 14.58 8.34
N ASP A 86 -19.21 15.12 9.40
CA ASP A 86 -18.88 16.45 9.95
C ASP A 86 -18.80 17.55 8.86
N THR A 87 -19.79 17.58 7.96
CA THR A 87 -19.92 18.47 6.77
C THR A 87 -18.97 18.21 5.59
N VAL A 88 -18.09 17.21 5.68
CA VAL A 88 -17.19 16.81 4.60
C VAL A 88 -17.69 15.53 3.95
N THR A 89 -17.90 15.58 2.63
CA THR A 89 -18.23 14.40 1.84
C THR A 89 -17.09 13.41 1.84
N GLN A 90 -17.38 12.19 2.30
CA GLN A 90 -16.42 11.09 2.38
C GLN A 90 -16.44 10.24 1.11
N GLY A 91 -17.55 10.27 0.37
CA GLY A 91 -17.77 9.47 -0.82
C GLY A 91 -19.26 9.37 -1.17
N VAL A 92 -19.55 8.42 -2.05
CA VAL A 92 -20.90 8.14 -2.55
C VAL A 92 -21.18 6.64 -2.51
N VAL A 93 -22.47 6.31 -2.48
CA VAL A 93 -22.98 4.96 -2.63
C VAL A 93 -24.03 4.91 -3.74
N GLY A 94 -23.85 4.00 -4.68
CA GLY A 94 -24.75 3.75 -5.80
C GLY A 94 -25.53 2.47 -5.59
N ILE A 95 -26.80 2.47 -5.96
CA ILE A 95 -27.69 1.31 -5.92
C ILE A 95 -28.30 1.09 -7.31
N VAL A 96 -28.25 -0.16 -7.75
CA VAL A 96 -28.96 -0.66 -8.95
C VAL A 96 -29.81 -1.86 -8.52
N GLU A 97 -31.10 -1.82 -8.84
CA GLU A 97 -32.03 -2.94 -8.65
C GLU A 97 -32.61 -3.37 -10.01
N ASP A 98 -32.38 -4.62 -10.39
CA ASP A 98 -32.98 -5.25 -11.57
C ASP A 98 -33.64 -6.57 -11.17
N GLY A 99 -34.90 -6.50 -10.74
CA GLY A 99 -35.70 -7.66 -10.34
C GLY A 99 -35.06 -8.47 -9.20
N ASN A 100 -34.49 -9.63 -9.53
CA ASN A 100 -33.78 -10.53 -8.60
C ASN A 100 -32.26 -10.36 -8.64
N LYS A 101 -31.78 -9.15 -8.90
CA LYS A 101 -30.36 -8.79 -8.78
C LYS A 101 -30.26 -7.37 -8.22
N GLY A 102 -29.34 -7.22 -7.28
CA GLY A 102 -29.02 -5.95 -6.67
C GLY A 102 -27.52 -5.71 -6.73
N ARG A 103 -27.11 -4.49 -7.05
CA ARG A 103 -25.74 -4.05 -6.91
C ARG A 103 -25.69 -2.84 -5.99
N VAL A 104 -24.73 -2.86 -5.07
CA VAL A 104 -24.35 -1.69 -4.27
C VAL A 104 -22.88 -1.37 -4.56
N THR A 105 -22.62 -0.14 -4.94
CA THR A 105 -21.29 0.36 -5.28
C THR A 105 -20.90 1.44 -4.29
N PHE A 106 -19.84 1.24 -3.53
CA PHE A 106 -19.26 2.25 -2.66
C PHE A 106 -18.05 2.87 -3.31
N VAL A 107 -17.99 4.20 -3.32
CA VAL A 107 -16.84 4.95 -3.84
C VAL A 107 -16.46 6.02 -2.84
N VAL A 108 -15.19 6.10 -2.47
CA VAL A 108 -14.67 7.20 -1.65
C VAL A 108 -14.31 8.40 -2.51
N SER A 109 -14.40 9.61 -1.93
CA SER A 109 -14.05 10.83 -2.67
C SER A 109 -12.57 10.80 -3.12
N PRO A 110 -12.22 11.50 -4.22
CA PRO A 110 -10.82 11.59 -4.67
C PRO A 110 -9.86 12.06 -3.58
N GLU A 111 -10.28 13.01 -2.74
CA GLU A 111 -9.49 13.55 -1.63
C GLU A 111 -9.25 12.48 -0.56
N GLN A 112 -10.29 11.72 -0.19
CA GLN A 112 -10.16 10.62 0.76
C GLN A 112 -9.31 9.48 0.19
N ARG A 113 -9.43 9.16 -1.10
CA ARG A 113 -8.58 8.17 -1.77
C ARG A 113 -7.12 8.60 -1.71
N LYS A 114 -6.81 9.85 -2.09
CA LYS A 114 -5.46 10.43 -2.03
C LYS A 114 -4.89 10.37 -0.61
N ALA A 115 -5.65 10.82 0.39
CA ALA A 115 -5.25 10.79 1.78
C ALA A 115 -4.91 9.37 2.27
N ARG A 116 -5.70 8.36 1.87
CA ARG A 116 -5.44 6.95 2.22
C ARG A 116 -4.17 6.42 1.55
N VAL A 117 -3.93 6.72 0.28
CA VAL A 117 -2.68 6.32 -0.40
C VAL A 117 -1.49 6.96 0.30
N GLN A 118 -1.58 8.26 0.60
CA GLN A 118 -0.54 8.99 1.32
C GLN A 118 -0.23 8.33 2.66
N GLN A 119 -1.25 8.10 3.50
CA GLN A 119 -1.09 7.46 4.81
C GLN A 119 -0.45 6.06 4.71
N LEU A 120 -0.87 5.26 3.73
CA LEU A 120 -0.27 3.94 3.49
C LEU A 120 1.21 4.05 3.13
N LEU A 121 1.57 4.95 2.22
CA LEU A 121 2.95 5.18 1.82
C LEU A 121 3.78 5.68 3.01
N GLU A 122 3.28 6.65 3.77
CA GLU A 122 3.94 7.19 4.97
C GLU A 122 4.24 6.10 6.01
N VAL A 123 3.27 5.23 6.29
CA VAL A 123 3.47 4.09 7.22
C VAL A 123 4.56 3.16 6.70
N MET A 124 4.55 2.83 5.41
CA MET A 124 5.56 1.93 4.82
C MET A 124 6.96 2.56 4.79
N THR A 125 7.07 3.87 4.58
CA THR A 125 8.37 4.56 4.45
C THR A 125 8.95 5.00 5.78
N ASN A 126 8.11 5.31 6.78
CA ASN A 126 8.58 5.77 8.10
C ASN A 126 8.89 4.62 9.06
N GLY A 127 8.32 3.43 8.82
CA GLY A 127 8.62 2.22 9.56
C GLY A 127 7.40 1.57 10.20
N LEU A 128 7.58 0.32 10.59
CA LEU A 128 6.53 -0.56 11.10
C LEU A 128 6.87 -1.09 12.49
N ILE A 129 5.85 -1.54 13.21
CA ILE A 129 6.03 -2.26 14.46
C ILE A 129 6.20 -3.75 14.14
N ILE A 130 7.27 -4.35 14.65
CA ILE A 130 7.49 -5.79 14.63
C ILE A 130 7.23 -6.33 16.03
N HIS A 131 6.32 -7.29 16.11
CA HIS A 131 6.05 -8.06 17.32
C HIS A 131 6.94 -9.32 17.31
N SER A 132 7.93 -9.38 18.20
CA SER A 132 8.77 -10.56 18.35
C SER A 132 8.93 -10.89 19.82
N SER A 133 8.60 -12.14 20.19
CA SER A 133 8.93 -12.71 21.51
C SER A 133 8.63 -11.79 22.71
N THR A 134 7.39 -11.27 22.78
CA THR A 134 6.86 -10.33 23.81
C THR A 134 7.39 -8.89 23.77
N GLU A 135 8.24 -8.54 22.80
CA GLU A 135 8.73 -7.18 22.58
C GLU A 135 8.11 -6.55 21.33
N ASN A 136 7.94 -5.22 21.38
CA ASN A 136 7.51 -4.40 20.26
C ASN A 136 8.72 -3.58 19.80
N TYR A 137 9.26 -3.92 18.63
CA TYR A 137 10.38 -3.19 18.03
C TYR A 137 9.88 -2.31 16.89
N GLY A 138 10.46 -1.12 16.75
CA GLY A 138 10.31 -0.32 15.53
C GLY A 138 11.28 -0.82 14.45
N ALA A 139 10.77 -1.08 13.26
CA ALA A 139 11.55 -1.43 12.09
C ALA A 139 11.45 -0.30 11.06
N VAL A 140 12.58 0.39 10.85
CA VAL A 140 12.70 1.44 9.85
C VAL A 140 13.33 0.84 8.59
N PRO A 141 12.83 1.16 7.38
CA PRO A 141 13.45 0.70 6.15
C PRO A 141 14.92 1.17 6.06
N VAL A 142 15.84 0.23 5.86
CA VAL A 142 17.26 0.56 5.59
C VAL A 142 17.53 0.76 4.10
N PHE A 143 16.63 0.26 3.25
CA PHE A 143 16.53 0.47 1.82
C PHE A 143 15.11 0.13 1.39
N PHE A 144 14.56 0.85 0.42
CA PHE A 144 13.35 0.41 -0.29
C PHE A 144 13.38 0.81 -1.75
N VAL A 145 12.59 0.09 -2.55
CA VAL A 145 12.24 0.44 -3.92
C VAL A 145 10.73 0.37 -4.05
N LEU A 146 10.16 1.38 -4.70
CA LEU A 146 8.74 1.54 -4.98
C LEU A 146 8.58 1.72 -6.50
N GLY A 147 7.54 1.13 -7.09
CA GLY A 147 7.23 1.33 -8.50
C GLY A 147 5.77 1.65 -8.71
N ALA A 148 5.48 2.65 -9.55
CA ALA A 148 4.20 2.81 -10.20
C ALA A 148 4.14 1.81 -11.35
N LEU A 149 3.21 0.85 -11.25
CA LEU A 149 3.11 -0.27 -12.17
C LEU A 149 1.80 -0.20 -12.97
N LYS A 150 1.85 -0.63 -14.23
CA LYS A 150 0.66 -0.83 -15.07
C LYS A 150 -0.24 -1.96 -14.59
N VAL A 151 0.31 -2.90 -13.82
CA VAL A 151 -0.38 -4.09 -13.30
C VAL A 151 0.02 -4.32 -11.83
N PRO A 152 -0.93 -4.76 -10.97
CA PRO A 152 -0.67 -4.94 -9.54
C PRO A 152 0.06 -6.26 -9.27
N VAL A 153 1.37 -6.31 -9.57
CA VAL A 153 2.20 -7.51 -9.36
C VAL A 153 3.43 -7.22 -8.49
N PRO A 154 3.85 -8.15 -7.62
CA PRO A 154 5.08 -8.00 -6.84
C PRO A 154 6.30 -8.17 -7.76
N LEU A 155 6.93 -7.06 -8.15
CA LEU A 155 8.02 -7.09 -9.13
C LEU A 155 9.42 -7.14 -8.48
N PHE A 156 9.68 -6.30 -7.48
CA PHE A 156 11.04 -6.08 -6.99
C PHE A 156 11.55 -7.16 -6.01
N ASN A 157 10.69 -8.04 -5.50
CA ASN A 157 11.02 -8.99 -4.41
C ASN A 157 12.06 -10.06 -4.81
N SER A 158 12.32 -10.32 -6.09
CA SER A 158 13.44 -11.20 -6.47
C SER A 158 14.71 -10.44 -6.83
N TYR A 159 14.62 -9.11 -7.02
CA TYR A 159 15.68 -8.30 -7.63
C TYR A 159 16.44 -7.39 -6.66
N VAL A 160 15.97 -7.19 -5.42
CA VAL A 160 16.81 -6.65 -4.35
C VAL A 160 17.72 -7.76 -3.83
N ALA A 161 18.96 -7.80 -4.31
CA ALA A 161 20.02 -8.69 -3.85
C ALA A 161 21.12 -7.88 -3.17
N LEU A 162 21.82 -8.50 -2.21
CA LEU A 162 22.96 -7.88 -1.54
C LEU A 162 24.27 -8.41 -2.10
N LYS A 163 25.21 -7.49 -2.38
CA LYS A 163 26.56 -7.77 -2.85
C LYS A 163 27.54 -6.88 -2.12
N ASN A 164 28.50 -7.49 -1.41
CA ASN A 164 29.51 -6.77 -0.63
C ASN A 164 28.96 -5.72 0.35
N GLY A 165 27.79 -6.00 0.96
CA GLY A 165 27.16 -5.08 1.93
C GLY A 165 26.34 -3.94 1.31
N ALA A 166 26.22 -3.89 -0.02
CA ALA A 166 25.37 -2.95 -0.75
C ALA A 166 24.29 -3.69 -1.55
N VAL A 167 23.27 -2.97 -2.02
CA VAL A 167 22.25 -3.50 -2.93
C VAL A 167 22.85 -3.56 -4.35
N ASP A 168 22.74 -4.72 -5.00
CA ASP A 168 23.20 -4.91 -6.39
C ASP A 168 22.28 -4.17 -7.36
N ALA A 169 22.74 -3.01 -7.82
CA ALA A 169 21.97 -2.13 -8.70
C ALA A 169 21.77 -2.73 -10.09
N ASN A 170 22.70 -3.58 -10.58
CA ASN A 170 22.55 -4.21 -11.89
C ASN A 170 21.40 -5.21 -11.89
N VAL A 171 21.29 -6.01 -10.83
CA VAL A 171 20.15 -6.94 -10.67
C VAL A 171 18.86 -6.15 -10.51
N LEU A 172 18.86 -5.08 -9.71
CA LEU A 172 17.68 -4.23 -9.51
C LEU A 172 17.23 -3.55 -10.81
N ASN A 173 18.16 -3.09 -11.65
CA ASN A 173 17.85 -2.41 -12.91
C ASN A 173 17.05 -3.31 -13.86
N ASN A 174 17.26 -4.63 -13.86
CA ASN A 174 16.43 -5.55 -14.64
C ASN A 174 14.95 -5.49 -14.27
N ALA A 175 14.62 -5.26 -12.99
CA ALA A 175 13.25 -5.05 -12.56
C ALA A 175 12.73 -3.67 -12.94
N ILE A 176 13.55 -2.63 -12.78
CA ILE A 176 13.15 -1.24 -13.07
C ILE A 176 12.88 -1.03 -14.56
N GLU A 177 13.66 -1.68 -15.43
CA GLU A 177 13.50 -1.54 -16.87
C GLU A 177 12.27 -2.27 -17.43
N ASN A 178 11.69 -3.19 -16.66
CA ASN A 178 10.50 -3.96 -17.03
C ASN A 178 9.36 -3.07 -17.56
N ASP A 179 8.65 -3.55 -18.59
CA ASP A 179 7.59 -2.79 -19.27
C ASP A 179 6.38 -2.46 -18.40
N TYR A 180 6.21 -3.19 -17.29
CA TYR A 180 5.19 -2.90 -16.30
C TYR A 180 5.53 -1.68 -15.45
N VAL A 181 6.81 -1.31 -15.32
CA VAL A 181 7.24 -0.14 -14.55
C VAL A 181 7.09 1.11 -15.40
N GLU A 182 6.22 2.01 -14.96
CA GLU A 182 6.09 3.35 -15.53
C GLU A 182 7.11 4.30 -14.92
N LYS A 183 7.20 4.27 -13.59
CA LYS A 183 8.16 5.07 -12.82
C LYS A 183 8.53 4.32 -11.54
N ALA A 184 9.76 4.51 -11.07
CA ALA A 184 10.23 3.93 -9.83
C ALA A 184 10.89 4.99 -8.92
N TRP A 185 10.91 4.70 -7.64
CA TRP A 185 11.61 5.47 -6.63
C TRP A 185 12.40 4.54 -5.73
N PHE A 186 13.57 4.97 -5.29
CA PHE A 186 14.38 4.21 -4.35
C PHE A 186 14.89 5.09 -3.20
N TYR A 187 15.04 4.48 -2.03
CA TYR A 187 15.58 5.12 -0.84
C TYR A 187 16.80 4.35 -0.36
N GLU A 188 17.87 5.09 -0.08
CA GLU A 188 19.11 4.59 0.50
C GLU A 188 19.22 5.11 1.93
N GLY A 189 18.96 4.23 2.89
CA GLY A 189 19.17 4.50 4.32
C GLY A 189 20.54 3.98 4.75
N ALA A 190 20.54 2.95 5.60
CA ALA A 190 21.78 2.28 6.01
C ALA A 190 22.37 1.36 4.92
N LEU A 191 21.59 0.99 3.90
CA LEU A 191 22.05 0.23 2.73
C LEU A 191 22.05 1.14 1.50
N SER A 192 23.21 1.25 0.86
CA SER A 192 23.41 1.97 -0.40
C SER A 192 23.36 1.03 -1.60
N LEU A 193 23.18 1.59 -2.78
CA LEU A 193 23.37 0.87 -4.05
C LEU A 193 24.86 0.77 -4.40
N ASP A 194 25.26 -0.31 -5.07
CA ASP A 194 26.65 -0.53 -5.50
C ASP A 194 27.01 0.18 -6.81
N ALA A 195 26.01 0.62 -7.59
CA ALA A 195 26.15 1.35 -8.84
C ALA A 195 24.95 2.25 -9.11
N GLY A 196 24.95 2.91 -10.28
CA GLY A 196 23.85 3.75 -10.73
C GLY A 196 22.58 2.97 -11.06
N VAL A 197 21.44 3.65 -10.95
CA VAL A 197 20.10 3.09 -11.22
C VAL A 197 19.60 3.53 -12.60
N ALA A 198 18.77 2.71 -13.24
CA ALA A 198 18.15 3.00 -14.52
C ALA A 198 17.33 4.31 -14.49
N HIS A 199 17.24 4.98 -15.64
CA HIS A 199 16.61 6.30 -15.82
C HIS A 199 15.12 6.38 -15.43
N LYS A 200 14.41 5.25 -15.38
CA LYS A 200 13.02 5.19 -14.91
C LYS A 200 12.90 5.35 -13.39
N ALA A 201 14.02 5.31 -12.66
CA ALA A 201 14.05 5.41 -11.21
C ALA A 201 14.67 6.72 -10.73
N GLU A 202 14.04 7.31 -9.73
CA GLU A 202 14.50 8.54 -9.07
C GLU A 202 14.75 8.29 -7.58
N LYS A 203 15.62 9.11 -6.98
CA LYS A 203 15.84 9.02 -5.54
C LYS A 203 14.62 9.58 -4.79
N TRP A 204 14.05 8.76 -3.91
CA TRP A 204 12.95 9.14 -3.04
C TRP A 204 13.30 10.38 -2.20
N GLN A 205 12.38 11.34 -2.16
CA GLN A 205 12.46 12.50 -1.26
C GLN A 205 11.26 12.50 -0.31
N VAL A 206 10.04 12.58 -0.87
CA VAL A 206 8.79 12.70 -0.12
C VAL A 206 7.66 11.95 -0.83
N VAL A 207 6.60 11.62 -0.08
CA VAL A 207 5.42 10.92 -0.60
C VAL A 207 4.72 11.69 -1.73
N ASP A 208 4.72 13.02 -1.66
CA ASP A 208 4.08 13.89 -2.65
C ASP A 208 4.58 13.67 -4.09
N ASP A 209 5.82 13.23 -4.26
CA ASP A 209 6.38 12.99 -5.59
C ASP A 209 5.77 11.75 -6.26
N VAL A 210 5.37 10.76 -5.46
CA VAL A 210 4.61 9.61 -5.95
C VAL A 210 3.18 9.99 -6.24
N LEU A 211 2.54 10.75 -5.35
CA LEU A 211 1.14 11.15 -5.50
C LEU A 211 0.89 11.88 -6.82
N LYS A 212 1.79 12.80 -7.21
CA LYS A 212 1.74 13.51 -8.50
C LYS A 212 1.80 12.59 -9.74
N THR A 213 2.29 11.36 -9.59
CA THR A 213 2.45 10.41 -10.70
C THR A 213 1.24 9.48 -10.85
N ILE A 214 0.50 9.25 -9.76
CA ILE A 214 -0.63 8.30 -9.71
C ILE A 214 -2.01 9.00 -9.71
N GLU A 215 -2.00 10.33 -9.75
CA GLU A 215 -3.14 11.22 -9.99
C GLU A 215 -3.38 11.41 -11.49
#